data_AF-E4Q2X0-F1
#
_entry.id   AF-E4Q2X0-F1
#
_cell.length_a   1.000
_cell.length_b   1.000
_cell.length_c   1.000
_cell.angle_alpha   90.00
_cell.angle_beta   90.00
_cell.angle_gamma   90.00
#
_symmetry.space_group_name_H-M   'P 1'
#
loop_
_entity.id
_entity.type
_entity.pdbx_description
1 polymer ?
#
loop_
_entity_poly.entity_id
_entity_poly.type
_entity_poly.pdbx_seq_one_letter_code
_entity_poly.pdbx_strand_id
1 'polypeptide(L)'
;MFHYKSNKGEKYVILEYNGKTLRELLNTDSKPIIDGNKEVIIKRNMDFWVKKERYVLEQTVSGVRTLKFSPQELYYVGVFAYVKKPFVLYSYREQKTKLTTTKKGEKIEIVQCDPSNWFKDQSKKNNKMYDWYMIKTEKGLLGWAMLKDFINCIDIEKAQGQ
;
A
#
# COMPACT_ATOMS: atom_id res chain seq x y z
N MET A 1 -24.65 0.52 3.65
CA MET A 1 -23.49 1.40 3.41
C MET A 1 -24.03 2.77 3.04
N PHE A 2 -23.47 3.83 3.61
CA PHE A 2 -23.80 5.22 3.29
C PHE A 2 -22.64 5.86 2.53
N HIS A 3 -22.96 6.68 1.54
CA HIS A 3 -21.99 7.47 0.77
C HIS A 3 -22.43 8.93 0.80
N TYR A 4 -21.50 9.84 1.07
CA TYR A 4 -21.74 11.28 0.99
C TYR A 4 -20.48 12.02 0.54
N LYS A 5 -20.68 13.19 -0.05
CA LYS A 5 -19.61 14.11 -0.40
C LYS A 5 -19.45 15.15 0.70
N SER A 6 -18.21 15.35 1.16
CA SER A 6 -17.85 16.38 2.12
C SER A 6 -16.90 17.40 1.48
N ASN A 7 -16.64 18.52 2.18
CA ASN A 7 -15.62 19.49 1.76
C ASN A 7 -14.20 18.88 1.67
N LYS A 8 -13.98 17.71 2.28
CA LYS A 8 -12.70 16.97 2.28
C LYS A 8 -12.67 15.83 1.24
N GLY A 9 -13.68 15.72 0.38
CA GLY A 9 -13.82 14.64 -0.61
C GLY A 9 -14.95 13.67 -0.30
N GLU A 10 -14.98 12.56 -1.04
CA GLU A 10 -15.96 11.49 -0.85
C GLU A 10 -15.74 10.75 0.48
N LYS A 11 -16.84 10.28 1.07
CA LYS A 11 -16.83 9.51 2.30
C LYS A 11 -17.81 8.34 2.21
N TYR A 12 -17.31 7.17 2.58
CA TYR A 12 -18.04 5.91 2.60
C TYR A 12 -18.05 5.38 4.02
N VAL A 13 -19.24 5.08 4.51
CA VAL A 13 -19.45 4.62 5.88
C VAL A 13 -20.18 3.28 5.86
N ILE A 14 -19.57 2.28 6.48
CA ILE A 14 -20.19 0.98 6.73
C ILE A 14 -20.79 1.02 8.13
N LEU A 15 -22.10 0.84 8.21
CA LEU A 15 -22.83 0.79 9.47
C LEU A 15 -23.36 -0.63 9.71
N GLU A 16 -23.41 -1.00 10.98
CA GLU A 16 -24.21 -2.11 11.48
C GLU A 16 -25.51 -1.58 12.08
N TYR A 17 -26.62 -2.24 11.75
CA TYR A 17 -27.92 -2.02 12.41
C TYR A 17 -28.33 -3.31 13.11
N ASN A 18 -28.63 -3.23 14.41
CA ASN A 18 -29.06 -4.39 15.21
C ASN A 18 -30.57 -4.39 15.52
N GLY A 19 -31.37 -3.58 14.80
CA GLY A 19 -32.79 -3.40 15.08
C GLY A 19 -33.12 -2.29 16.09
N LYS A 20 -32.12 -1.79 16.85
CA LYS A 20 -32.31 -0.71 17.83
C LYS A 20 -31.36 0.46 17.62
N THR A 21 -30.10 0.18 17.33
CA THR A 21 -29.05 1.18 17.18
C THR A 21 -28.30 1.00 15.87
N LEU A 22 -27.86 2.13 15.32
CA LEU A 22 -26.89 2.19 14.22
C LEU A 22 -25.50 2.40 14.82
N ARG A 23 -24.53 1.61 14.37
CA ARG A 23 -23.13 1.74 14.79
C ARG A 23 -22.22 1.77 13.58
N GLU A 24 -21.25 2.67 13.59
CA GLU A 24 -20.20 2.71 12.57
C GLU A 24 -19.21 1.55 12.74
N LEU A 25 -19.00 0.79 11.65
CA LEU A 25 -17.99 -0.25 11.56
C LEU A 25 -16.71 0.25 10.86
N LEU A 26 -16.86 1.13 9.86
CA LEU A 26 -15.74 1.68 9.10
C LEU A 26 -16.13 3.00 8.44
N ASN A 27 -15.20 3.95 8.45
CA ASN A 27 -15.29 5.23 7.72
C ASN A 27 -14.03 5.43 6.89
N THR A 28 -14.22 5.62 5.58
CA THR A 28 -13.13 5.68 4.61
C THR A 28 -13.45 6.72 3.53
N ASP A 29 -12.42 7.26 2.89
CA ASP A 29 -12.51 8.17 1.74
C ASP A 29 -12.46 7.44 0.39
N SER A 30 -12.37 6.10 0.41
CA SER A 30 -12.34 5.26 -0.79
C SER A 30 -13.45 4.22 -0.75
N LYS A 31 -14.10 4.01 -1.90
CA LYS A 31 -15.24 3.10 -2.04
C LYS A 31 -14.85 1.69 -1.61
N PRO A 32 -15.51 1.12 -0.58
CA PRO A 32 -15.23 -0.24 -0.14
C PRO A 32 -15.75 -1.26 -1.15
N ILE A 33 -14.98 -2.34 -1.31
CA ILE A 33 -15.42 -3.56 -1.98
C ILE A 33 -15.79 -4.54 -0.87
N ILE A 34 -17.06 -4.92 -0.79
CA ILE A 34 -17.55 -5.91 0.17
C ILE A 34 -17.48 -7.27 -0.51
N ASP A 35 -16.65 -8.16 0.02
CA ASP A 35 -16.48 -9.52 -0.47
C ASP A 35 -17.31 -10.50 0.40
N GLY A 36 -17.79 -11.59 -0.21
CA GLY A 36 -18.69 -12.56 0.43
C GLY A 36 -18.06 -13.27 1.64
N ASN A 37 -16.73 -13.30 1.73
CA ASN A 37 -15.98 -13.96 2.81
C ASN A 37 -15.82 -13.09 4.07
N LYS A 38 -16.78 -12.20 4.37
CA LYS A 38 -16.71 -11.25 5.50
C LYS A 38 -15.53 -10.28 5.40
N GLU A 39 -15.00 -10.09 4.20
CA GLU A 39 -13.90 -9.17 3.95
C GLU A 39 -14.41 -7.85 3.35
N VAL A 40 -13.77 -6.76 3.75
CA VAL A 40 -13.92 -5.45 3.14
C VAL A 40 -12.57 -5.00 2.65
N ILE A 41 -12.47 -4.70 1.36
CA ILE A 41 -11.25 -4.23 0.72
C ILE A 41 -11.35 -2.75 0.43
N ILE A 42 -10.38 -1.97 0.92
CA ILE A 42 -10.21 -0.56 0.61
C ILE A 42 -9.02 -0.39 -0.32
N LYS A 43 -9.23 0.23 -1.47
CA LYS A 43 -8.17 0.58 -2.42
C LYS A 43 -7.63 1.97 -2.10
N ARG A 44 -6.35 2.07 -1.76
CA ARG A 44 -5.63 3.32 -1.49
C ARG A 44 -4.70 3.63 -2.65
N ASN A 45 -4.84 4.81 -3.23
CA ASN A 45 -3.91 5.28 -4.25
C ASN A 45 -2.56 5.62 -3.59
N MET A 46 -1.50 4.92 -4.01
CA MET A 46 -0.11 5.11 -3.58
C MET A 46 0.73 5.74 -4.69
N ASP A 47 0.10 6.64 -5.45
CA ASP A 47 0.63 7.38 -6.59
C ASP A 47 0.78 6.53 -7.86
N PHE A 48 1.73 5.60 -7.90
CA PHE A 48 1.98 4.76 -9.09
C PHE A 48 1.45 3.33 -8.95
N TRP A 49 0.85 3.00 -7.82
CA TRP A 49 0.25 1.70 -7.55
C TRP A 49 -0.91 1.84 -6.56
N VAL A 50 -1.67 0.75 -6.37
CA VAL A 50 -2.85 0.73 -5.49
C VAL A 50 -2.64 -0.27 -4.36
N LYS A 51 -2.55 0.24 -3.14
CA LYS A 51 -2.53 -0.59 -1.93
C LYS A 51 -3.94 -1.10 -1.64
N LYS A 52 -4.06 -2.41 -1.39
CA LYS A 52 -5.32 -3.07 -1.00
C LYS A 52 -5.29 -3.35 0.50
N GLU A 53 -5.99 -2.53 1.26
CA GLU A 53 -6.19 -2.72 2.70
C GLU A 53 -7.36 -3.67 2.93
N ARG A 54 -7.15 -4.72 3.72
CA ARG A 54 -8.17 -5.72 4.04
C ARG A 54 -8.67 -5.52 5.46
N TYR A 55 -9.98 -5.61 5.61
CA TYR A 55 -10.66 -5.60 6.89
C TYR A 55 -11.53 -6.86 6.99
N VAL A 56 -11.50 -7.52 8.13
CA VAL A 56 -12.29 -8.74 8.38
C VAL A 56 -13.38 -8.42 9.39
N LEU A 57 -14.61 -8.81 9.08
CA LEU A 57 -15.73 -8.69 10.01
C LEU A 57 -15.59 -9.77 11.08
N GLU A 58 -15.23 -9.34 12.28
CA GLU A 58 -15.20 -10.17 13.47
C GLU A 58 -16.46 -9.95 14.30
N GLN A 59 -16.83 -10.95 15.08
CA GLN A 59 -17.92 -10.87 16.04
C GLN A 59 -17.41 -11.39 17.39
N THR A 60 -17.58 -10.61 18.44
CA THR A 60 -17.27 -11.04 19.80
C THR A 60 -18.28 -12.07 20.30
N VAL A 61 -17.95 -12.77 21.38
CA VAL A 61 -18.87 -13.70 22.08
C VAL A 61 -20.17 -13.01 22.50
N SER A 62 -20.11 -11.70 22.81
CA SER A 62 -21.27 -10.87 23.15
C SER A 62 -22.10 -10.40 21.95
N GLY A 63 -21.78 -10.83 20.73
CA GLY A 63 -22.52 -10.50 19.51
C GLY A 63 -22.15 -9.17 18.87
N VAL A 64 -21.17 -8.46 19.41
CA VAL A 64 -20.69 -7.17 18.86
C VAL A 64 -19.81 -7.43 17.64
N ARG A 65 -20.23 -6.92 16.47
CA ARG A 65 -19.43 -6.99 15.24
C ARG A 65 -18.47 -5.81 15.07
N THR A 66 -17.28 -6.05 14.55
CA THR A 66 -16.32 -5.00 14.21
C THR A 66 -15.60 -5.35 12.92
N LEU A 67 -15.23 -4.34 12.12
CA LEU A 67 -14.31 -4.52 11.02
C LEU A 67 -12.89 -4.29 11.53
N LYS A 68 -12.11 -5.35 11.68
CA LYS A 68 -10.71 -5.25 12.09
C LYS A 68 -9.81 -5.19 10.88
N PHE A 69 -8.88 -4.24 10.89
CA PHE A 69 -7.83 -4.18 9.88
C PHE A 69 -6.95 -5.45 9.98
N SER A 70 -6.75 -6.11 8.85
CA SER A 70 -5.86 -7.26 8.72
C SER A 70 -4.55 -6.77 8.09
N PRO A 71 -3.52 -6.46 8.88
CA PRO A 71 -2.27 -5.93 8.36
C PRO A 71 -1.52 -7.01 7.58
N GLN A 72 -0.96 -6.60 6.44
CA GLN A 72 0.07 -7.36 5.74
C GLN A 72 1.43 -6.74 6.06
N GLU A 73 2.45 -7.57 6.32
CA GLU A 73 3.82 -7.08 6.49
C GLU A 73 4.30 -6.37 5.23
N LEU A 74 4.03 -6.99 4.07
CA LEU A 74 4.38 -6.48 2.74
C LEU A 74 3.15 -6.45 1.85
N TYR A 75 3.02 -5.39 1.05
CA TYR A 75 1.95 -5.27 0.05
C TYR A 75 2.53 -5.54 -1.33
N TYR A 76 1.84 -6.36 -2.11
CA TYR A 76 2.20 -6.59 -3.50
C TYR A 76 1.97 -5.33 -4.34
N VAL A 77 2.98 -4.96 -5.14
CA VAL A 77 2.98 -3.80 -6.04
C VAL A 77 2.83 -4.27 -7.48
N GLY A 78 3.75 -5.11 -7.96
CA GLY A 78 3.68 -5.74 -9.28
C GLY A 78 3.77 -4.77 -10.47
N VAL A 79 4.58 -3.71 -10.35
CA VAL A 79 4.68 -2.65 -11.37
C VAL A 79 6.03 -2.73 -12.07
N PHE A 80 6.02 -2.72 -13.40
CA PHE A 80 7.24 -2.64 -14.21
C PHE A 80 7.60 -1.18 -14.50
N ALA A 81 8.90 -0.88 -14.53
CA ALA A 81 9.41 0.46 -14.78
C ALA A 81 10.81 0.44 -15.40
N TYR A 82 11.20 1.57 -15.99
CA TYR A 82 12.56 1.83 -16.48
C TYR A 82 13.27 2.84 -15.58
N VAL A 83 14.53 2.59 -15.25
CA VAL A 83 15.30 3.48 -14.37
C VAL A 83 15.70 4.76 -15.12
N LYS A 84 15.24 5.93 -14.65
CA LYS A 84 15.63 7.25 -15.17
C LYS A 84 16.90 7.77 -14.52
N LYS A 85 17.01 7.60 -13.20
CA LYS A 85 18.15 8.02 -12.39
C LYS A 85 18.67 6.81 -11.62
N PRO A 86 19.95 6.40 -11.77
CA PRO A 86 20.54 5.33 -10.99
C PRO A 86 20.33 5.51 -9.48
N PHE A 87 20.08 4.41 -8.78
CA PHE A 87 19.93 4.39 -7.33
C PHE A 87 20.48 3.10 -6.73
N VAL A 88 20.76 3.15 -5.43
CA VAL A 88 21.30 2.01 -4.69
C VAL A 88 20.18 1.05 -4.31
N LEU A 89 20.44 -0.25 -4.53
CA LEU A 89 19.69 -1.33 -3.93
C LEU A 89 20.48 -1.86 -2.73
N TYR A 90 19.78 -2.14 -1.64
CA TYR A 90 20.32 -2.68 -0.40
C TYR A 90 19.88 -4.14 -0.21
N SER A 91 20.71 -4.94 0.44
CA SER A 91 20.36 -6.34 0.72
C SER A 91 19.23 -6.44 1.76
N TYR A 92 19.21 -5.52 2.74
CA TYR A 92 18.26 -5.51 3.85
C TYR A 92 17.74 -4.09 4.13
N ARG A 93 16.53 -3.99 4.69
CA ARG A 93 15.91 -2.71 5.12
C ARG A 93 16.60 -2.11 6.35
N GLU A 94 16.98 -2.97 7.29
CA GLU A 94 17.59 -2.60 8.57
C GLU A 94 19.06 -2.20 8.41
N GLN A 95 19.84 -3.06 7.76
CA GLN A 95 21.24 -2.84 7.46
C GLN A 95 21.34 -2.47 5.99
N LYS A 96 21.50 -1.17 5.72
CA LYS A 96 21.63 -0.58 4.38
C LYS A 96 22.96 -0.96 3.70
N THR A 97 23.29 -2.24 3.72
CA THR A 97 24.42 -2.85 3.02
C THR A 97 24.13 -2.79 1.53
N LYS A 98 24.94 -2.04 0.80
CA LYS A 98 24.81 -1.90 -0.65
C LYS A 98 24.92 -3.28 -1.31
N LEU A 99 23.87 -3.64 -2.04
CA LEU A 99 23.83 -4.84 -2.87
C LEU A 99 24.32 -4.52 -4.29
N THR A 100 23.74 -3.49 -4.91
CA THR A 100 24.16 -2.99 -6.23
C THR A 100 23.68 -1.55 -6.45
N THR A 101 24.03 -0.98 -7.60
CA THR A 101 23.45 0.27 -8.10
C THR A 101 22.78 -0.03 -9.44
N THR A 102 21.52 0.40 -9.60
CA THR A 102 20.78 0.25 -10.85
C THR A 102 21.43 1.07 -11.97
N LYS A 103 21.15 0.71 -13.22
CA LYS A 103 21.65 1.43 -14.39
C LYS A 103 20.53 2.26 -15.02
N LYS A 104 20.87 3.44 -15.55
CA LYS A 104 19.92 4.21 -16.35
C LYS A 104 19.45 3.38 -17.55
N GLY A 105 18.15 3.32 -17.79
CA GLY A 105 17.51 2.54 -18.84
C GLY A 105 17.24 1.07 -18.47
N GLU A 106 17.71 0.59 -17.32
CA GLU A 106 17.45 -0.78 -16.86
C GLU A 106 15.95 -0.99 -16.60
N LYS A 107 15.41 -2.12 -17.08
CA LYS A 107 14.06 -2.55 -16.73
C LYS A 107 14.06 -3.20 -15.35
N ILE A 108 13.11 -2.79 -14.53
CA ILE A 108 12.93 -3.30 -13.16
C ILE A 108 11.46 -3.65 -12.91
N GLU A 109 11.25 -4.53 -11.93
CA GLU A 109 9.94 -4.80 -11.34
C GLU A 109 9.95 -4.29 -9.90
N ILE A 110 8.98 -3.45 -9.55
CA ILE A 110 8.68 -3.06 -8.17
C ILE A 110 7.73 -4.13 -7.64
N VAL A 111 8.26 -5.05 -6.85
CA VAL A 111 7.57 -6.29 -6.49
C VAL A 111 6.64 -6.06 -5.29
N GLN A 112 7.18 -5.47 -4.22
CA GLN A 112 6.51 -5.31 -2.93
C GLN A 112 6.86 -3.98 -2.29
N CYS A 113 5.98 -3.53 -1.40
CA CYS A 113 6.13 -2.34 -0.58
C CYS A 113 5.99 -2.69 0.90
N ASP A 114 6.90 -2.17 1.72
CA ASP A 114 6.78 -2.09 3.16
C ASP A 114 6.50 -0.63 3.56
N PRO A 115 5.24 -0.30 3.93
CA PRO A 115 4.87 1.04 4.38
C PRO A 115 5.14 1.27 5.87
N SER A 116 5.63 0.26 6.61
CA SER A 116 5.77 0.31 8.06
C SER A 116 6.77 1.38 8.51
N ASN A 117 6.62 1.82 9.76
CA ASN A 117 7.54 2.77 10.39
C ASN A 117 8.75 2.08 11.04
N TRP A 118 8.85 0.76 10.95
CA TRP A 118 9.86 -0.02 11.68
C TRP A 118 11.28 0.36 11.24
N PHE A 119 11.48 0.46 9.93
CA PHE A 119 12.78 0.75 9.31
C PHE A 119 12.91 2.22 8.88
N LYS A 120 12.13 3.11 9.50
CA LYS A 120 12.11 4.55 9.21
C LYS A 120 12.66 5.33 10.40
N ASP A 121 13.59 6.23 10.11
CA ASP A 121 14.05 7.23 11.07
C ASP A 121 12.88 8.10 11.53
N GLN A 122 12.98 8.70 12.72
CA GLN A 122 11.89 9.46 13.34
C GLN A 122 11.30 10.54 12.42
N SER A 123 12.13 11.24 11.65
CA SER A 123 11.71 12.29 10.70
C SER A 123 10.96 11.78 9.46
N LYS A 124 10.95 10.46 9.23
CA LYS A 124 10.36 9.80 8.06
C LYS A 124 9.13 8.97 8.40
N LYS A 125 8.84 8.78 9.69
CA LYS A 125 7.66 8.03 10.14
C LYS A 125 6.39 8.70 9.61
N ASN A 126 5.41 7.88 9.25
CA ASN A 126 4.12 8.28 8.68
C ASN A 126 4.21 9.04 7.34
N ASN A 127 5.37 9.03 6.66
CA ASN A 127 5.53 9.61 5.35
C ASN A 127 5.75 8.53 4.29
N LYS A 128 4.76 8.37 3.40
CA LYS A 128 4.76 7.37 2.32
C LYS A 128 5.88 7.55 1.29
N MET A 129 6.47 8.75 1.19
CA MET A 129 7.62 9.01 0.32
C MET A 129 8.89 8.27 0.76
N TYR A 130 8.90 7.73 1.98
CA TYR A 130 9.99 6.93 2.53
C TYR A 130 9.60 5.48 2.74
N ASP A 131 8.55 4.99 2.07
CA ASP A 131 8.23 3.57 2.03
C ASP A 131 9.37 2.78 1.38
N TRP A 132 9.58 1.56 1.86
CA TRP A 132 10.57 0.65 1.32
C TRP A 132 9.97 -0.15 0.19
N TYR A 133 10.67 -0.24 -0.93
CA TYR A 133 10.27 -1.03 -2.08
C TYR A 133 11.27 -2.14 -2.35
N MET A 134 10.78 -3.35 -2.54
CA MET A 134 11.56 -4.48 -3.06
C MET A 134 11.57 -4.40 -4.58
N ILE A 135 12.77 -4.32 -5.15
CA ILE A 135 13.01 -4.14 -6.58
C ILE A 135 13.73 -5.36 -7.13
N LYS A 136 13.18 -5.93 -8.21
CA LYS A 136 13.82 -6.95 -9.02
C LYS A 136 14.44 -6.31 -10.25
N THR A 137 15.71 -6.57 -10.50
CA THR A 137 16.39 -6.12 -11.73
C THR A 137 16.16 -7.07 -12.90
N GLU A 138 16.47 -6.63 -14.13
CA GLU A 138 16.46 -7.47 -15.33
C GLU A 138 17.32 -8.73 -15.19
N LYS A 139 18.35 -8.68 -14.36
CA LYS A 139 19.27 -9.81 -14.08
C LYS A 139 18.75 -10.75 -12.99
N GLY A 140 17.55 -10.51 -12.47
CA GLY A 140 16.92 -11.31 -11.42
C GLY A 140 17.39 -11.01 -10.00
N LEU A 141 18.19 -9.96 -9.79
CA LEU A 141 18.63 -9.56 -8.45
C LEU A 141 17.50 -8.86 -7.71
N LEU A 142 17.23 -9.26 -6.47
CA LEU A 142 16.24 -8.63 -5.60
C LEU A 142 16.93 -7.81 -4.52
N GLY A 143 16.53 -6.54 -4.37
CA GLY A 143 17.05 -5.66 -3.34
C GLY A 143 16.08 -4.55 -2.96
N TRP A 144 16.33 -3.94 -1.81
CA TRP A 144 15.48 -2.91 -1.23
C TRP A 144 15.95 -1.51 -1.60
N ALA A 145 15.00 -0.62 -1.86
CA ALA A 145 15.25 0.81 -2.03
C ALA A 145 14.27 1.63 -1.21
N MET A 146 14.77 2.67 -0.55
CA MET A 146 13.98 3.76 0.02
C MET A 146 14.45 5.03 -0.66
N LEU A 147 13.65 5.55 -1.58
CA LEU A 147 13.96 6.79 -2.28
C LEU A 147 12.86 7.78 -2.01
N LYS A 148 13.24 8.92 -1.46
CA LYS A 148 12.40 10.11 -1.49
C LYS A 148 12.07 10.39 -2.96
N ASP A 149 10.79 10.49 -3.27
CA ASP A 149 10.30 10.72 -4.62
C ASP A 149 10.71 9.60 -5.59
N PHE A 150 10.53 8.33 -5.19
CA PHE A 150 10.80 7.14 -6.00
C PHE A 150 10.30 7.26 -7.46
N ILE A 151 9.13 7.89 -7.66
CA ILE A 151 8.54 8.17 -8.97
C ILE A 151 9.42 9.02 -9.90
N ASN A 152 10.31 9.87 -9.36
CA ASN A 152 11.22 10.70 -10.13
C ASN A 152 12.47 9.93 -10.60
N CYS A 153 12.75 8.77 -10.00
CA CYS A 153 13.88 7.92 -10.36
C CYS A 153 13.53 6.91 -11.46
N ILE A 154 12.26 6.76 -11.80
CA ILE A 154 11.76 5.72 -12.71
C ILE A 154 10.75 6.28 -13.71
N ASP A 155 10.53 5.54 -14.79
CA ASP A 155 9.43 5.73 -15.72
C ASP A 155 8.57 4.47 -15.70
N ILE A 156 7.31 4.60 -15.26
CA ILE A 156 6.42 3.45 -15.12
C ILE A 156 6.04 2.97 -16.52
N GLU A 157 6.21 1.67 -16.76
CA GLU A 157 5.68 1.03 -17.95
C GLU A 157 4.15 1.08 -17.85
N LYS A 158 3.54 2.01 -18.57
CA LYS A 158 2.07 2.09 -18.64
C LYS A 158 1.58 0.77 -19.21
N ALA A 159 0.80 0.03 -18.43
CA ALA A 159 0.06 -1.10 -18.96
C ALA A 159 -0.79 -0.57 -20.12
N GLN A 160 -0.62 -1.13 -21.32
CA GLN A 160 -1.49 -0.84 -22.44
C GLN A 160 -2.92 -1.29 -22.06
N GLY A 161 -3.80 -0.33 -21.77
CA GLY A 161 -5.21 -0.57 -21.46
C GLY A 161 -5.53 -0.75 -19.97
N GLN A 162 -5.82 0.37 -19.29
CA GLN A 162 -6.80 0.45 -18.21
C GLN A 162 -7.68 1.68 -18.44
#